data_AF-A0A6V7IVQ3-F1
#
_entry.id   AF-A0A6V7IVQ3-F1
#
_cell.length_a   1.000
_cell.length_b   1.000
_cell.length_c   1.000
_cell.angle_alpha   90.00
_cell.angle_beta   90.00
_cell.angle_gamma   90.00
#
_symmetry.space_group_name_H-M   'P 1'
#
loop_
_entity.id
_entity.type
_entity.pdbx_description
1 polymer ?
#
loop_
_entity_poly.entity_id
_entity_poly.type
_entity_poly.pdbx_seq_one_letter_code
_entity_poly.pdbx_strand_id
1 'polypeptide(L)'
;IMPLENEMDNPKKFASPFGVLNIGMGTIVLLYAGMGLFGFMRYGDIIKGSITLNLPEHDVLAKVVQILLALSIYVTHALQCYVAIDILWNRYLGPKVKESRKFIGEYAVRTGIVGIT
;
A
#
# COMPACT_ATOMS: atom_id res chain seq x y z
N ILE A 1 8.67 4.61 -9.56
CA ILE A 1 8.63 4.13 -10.96
C ILE A 1 10.02 3.75 -11.50
N MET A 2 11.09 4.49 -11.20
CA MET A 2 12.45 4.17 -11.67
C MET A 2 13.01 2.80 -11.26
N PRO A 3 12.78 2.27 -10.04
CA PRO A 3 13.30 0.94 -9.68
C PRO A 3 12.61 -0.18 -10.46
N LEU A 4 11.29 -0.07 -10.65
CA LEU A 4 10.49 -1.10 -11.33
C LEU A 4 10.79 -1.15 -12.84
N GLU A 5 10.99 0.02 -13.47
CA GLU A 5 11.43 0.10 -14.86
C GLU A 5 12.82 -0.51 -15.05
N ASN A 6 13.72 -0.31 -14.09
CA ASN A 6 15.09 -0.84 -14.12
C ASN A 6 15.17 -2.36 -13.91
N GLU A 7 14.18 -2.95 -13.24
CA GLU A 7 14.04 -4.40 -13.04
C GLU A 7 13.37 -5.12 -14.24
N MET A 8 12.94 -4.39 -15.28
CA MET A 8 12.36 -5.00 -16.48
C MET A 8 13.42 -5.34 -17.51
N ASP A 9 13.29 -6.52 -18.11
CA ASP A 9 14.12 -6.97 -19.25
C ASP A 9 14.07 -6.01 -20.45
N ASN A 10 12.96 -5.28 -20.63
CA ASN A 10 12.79 -4.25 -21.66
C ASN A 10 12.20 -2.94 -21.09
N PRO A 11 13.03 -2.03 -20.53
CA PRO A 11 12.56 -0.83 -19.83
C PRO A 11 11.77 0.13 -20.75
N LYS A 12 12.18 0.25 -22.02
CA LYS A 12 11.52 1.12 -23.02
C LYS A 12 10.05 0.74 -23.30
N LYS A 13 9.65 -0.51 -23.01
CA LYS A 13 8.26 -0.98 -23.18
C LYS A 13 7.39 -0.76 -21.94
N PHE A 14 7.95 -0.30 -20.82
CA PHE A 14 7.20 -0.10 -19.58
C PHE A 14 6.09 0.97 -19.74
N ALA A 15 6.46 2.15 -20.26
CA ALA A 15 5.57 3.31 -20.41
C ALA A 15 4.99 3.50 -21.83
N SER A 16 5.10 2.50 -22.71
CA SER A 16 4.46 2.52 -24.03
C SER A 16 2.93 2.62 -23.90
N PRO A 17 2.17 3.18 -24.86
CA PRO A 17 0.70 3.21 -24.84
C PRO A 17 0.05 1.82 -24.67
N PHE A 18 0.70 0.75 -25.15
CA PHE A 18 0.32 -0.66 -24.85
C PHE A 18 1.37 -1.35 -23.96
N GLY A 19 2.06 -0.58 -23.13
CA GLY A 19 3.09 -1.06 -22.22
C GLY A 19 2.52 -1.80 -21.02
N VAL A 20 3.42 -2.48 -20.31
CA VAL A 20 3.09 -3.28 -19.12
C VAL A 20 2.37 -2.45 -18.06
N LEU A 21 2.74 -1.17 -17.91
CA LEU A 21 2.09 -0.27 -16.97
C LEU A 21 0.62 -0.02 -17.33
N ASN A 22 0.31 0.30 -18.60
CA ASN A 22 -1.05 0.63 -19.00
C ASN A 22 -1.97 -0.61 -18.95
N ILE A 23 -1.47 -1.77 -19.37
CA ILE A 23 -2.21 -3.04 -19.29
C ILE A 23 -2.45 -3.44 -17.83
N GLY A 24 -1.43 -3.32 -16.98
CA GLY A 24 -1.55 -3.60 -15.54
C GLY A 24 -2.57 -2.70 -14.87
N MET A 25 -2.48 -1.39 -15.10
CA MET A 25 -3.44 -0.42 -14.55
C MET A 25 -4.87 -0.65 -15.07
N GLY A 26 -5.03 -0.92 -16.37
CA GLY A 26 -6.32 -1.27 -16.96
C GLY A 26 -6.94 -2.52 -16.32
N THR A 27 -6.13 -3.55 -16.06
CA THR A 27 -6.58 -4.78 -15.41
C THR A 27 -7.05 -4.51 -13.97
N ILE A 28 -6.29 -3.73 -13.19
CA ILE A 28 -6.66 -3.35 -11.82
C ILE A 28 -7.99 -2.56 -11.82
N VAL A 29 -8.14 -1.60 -12.73
CA VAL A 29 -9.36 -0.81 -12.86
C VAL A 29 -10.56 -1.70 -13.20
N LEU A 30 -10.43 -2.63 -14.15
CA LEU A 30 -11.50 -3.55 -14.49
C LEU A 30 -11.89 -4.46 -13.31
N LEU A 31 -10.90 -4.99 -12.58
CA LEU A 31 -11.14 -5.81 -11.40
C LEU A 31 -11.86 -5.02 -10.29
N TYR A 32 -11.42 -3.79 -10.02
CA TYR A 32 -12.04 -2.94 -9.00
C TYR A 32 -13.44 -2.47 -9.41
N ALA A 33 -13.64 -2.12 -10.68
CA ALA A 33 -14.95 -1.78 -11.22
C ALA A 33 -15.91 -2.98 -11.14
N GLY A 34 -15.45 -4.18 -11.50
CA GLY A 34 -16.22 -5.42 -11.36
C GLY A 34 -16.58 -5.70 -9.90
N MET A 35 -15.60 -5.66 -9.00
CA MET A 35 -15.82 -5.86 -7.56
C MET A 35 -16.80 -4.83 -6.98
N GLY A 36 -16.70 -3.56 -7.39
CA GLY A 36 -17.62 -2.50 -7.01
C GLY A 36 -19.04 -2.74 -7.53
N LEU A 37 -19.19 -3.13 -8.80
CA LEU A 37 -20.48 -3.36 -9.43
C LEU A 37 -21.19 -4.60 -8.86
N PHE A 38 -20.48 -5.72 -8.71
CA PHE A 38 -21.02 -6.93 -8.06
C PHE A 38 -21.29 -6.70 -6.57
N GLY A 39 -20.44 -5.93 -5.89
CA GLY A 39 -20.66 -5.53 -4.50
C GLY A 39 -21.94 -4.70 -4.34
N PHE A 40 -22.16 -3.72 -5.21
CA PHE A 40 -23.37 -2.91 -5.21
C PHE A 40 -24.63 -3.75 -5.51
N MET A 41 -24.57 -4.59 -6.53
CA MET A 41 -25.69 -5.44 -6.93
C MET A 41 -26.09 -6.45 -5.83
N ARG A 42 -25.16 -6.87 -4.96
CA ARG A 42 -25.41 -7.83 -3.87
C ARG A 42 -25.94 -7.20 -2.57
N TYR A 43 -25.53 -5.96 -2.25
CA TYR A 43 -25.86 -5.29 -0.99
C TYR A 43 -26.85 -4.12 -1.12
N GLY A 44 -27.11 -3.62 -2.34
CA GLY A 44 -28.12 -2.60 -2.61
C GLY A 44 -27.90 -1.29 -1.84
N ASP A 45 -28.97 -0.63 -1.39
CA ASP A 45 -28.89 0.64 -0.64
C ASP A 45 -28.41 0.51 0.82
N ILE A 46 -28.11 -0.71 1.29
CA ILE A 46 -27.71 -0.98 2.69
C ILE A 46 -26.18 -0.95 2.85
N ILE A 47 -25.45 -0.47 1.85
CA ILE A 47 -23.98 -0.46 1.84
C ILE A 47 -23.45 0.56 2.87
N LYS A 48 -22.99 0.08 4.02
CA LYS A 48 -22.12 0.83 4.94
C LYS A 48 -20.83 1.27 4.23
N GLY A 49 -20.13 2.25 4.81
CA GLY A 49 -18.97 2.95 4.21
C GLY A 49 -17.78 2.09 3.72
N SER A 50 -17.79 0.78 3.91
CA SER A 50 -16.93 -0.15 3.17
C SER A 50 -17.66 -1.46 2.87
N ILE A 51 -17.38 -2.05 1.70
CA ILE A 51 -17.98 -3.33 1.27
C ILE A 51 -17.67 -4.42 2.31
N THR A 52 -16.45 -4.43 2.85
CA THR A 52 -15.97 -5.39 3.86
C THR A 52 -16.80 -5.40 5.15
N LEU A 53 -17.39 -4.25 5.53
CA LEU A 53 -18.22 -4.11 6.73
C LEU A 53 -19.68 -4.55 6.51
N ASN A 54 -20.10 -4.75 5.26
CA ASN A 54 -21.43 -5.24 4.93
C ASN A 54 -21.51 -6.75 4.82
N LEU A 55 -20.39 -7.48 4.86
CA LEU A 55 -20.43 -8.94 4.73
C LEU A 55 -21.23 -9.58 5.88
N PRO A 56 -22.09 -10.58 5.59
CA PRO A 56 -22.85 -11.28 6.61
C PRO A 56 -21.90 -11.97 7.58
N GLU A 57 -21.99 -11.61 8.86
CA GLU A 57 -21.07 -12.10 9.87
C GLU A 57 -21.22 -13.59 10.20
N HIS A 58 -22.34 -14.18 9.82
CA HIS A 58 -22.64 -15.59 10.09
C HIS A 58 -22.01 -16.55 9.05
N ASP A 59 -21.54 -16.04 7.91
CA ASP A 59 -20.92 -16.87 6.89
C ASP A 59 -19.42 -17.03 7.15
N VAL A 60 -18.96 -18.29 7.21
CA VAL A 60 -17.54 -18.62 7.42
C VAL A 60 -16.66 -17.98 6.34
N LEU A 61 -17.15 -17.93 5.10
CA LEU A 61 -16.42 -17.37 3.96
C LEU A 61 -16.19 -15.86 4.11
N ALA A 62 -17.19 -15.13 4.61
CA ALA A 62 -17.08 -13.71 4.91
C ALA A 62 -16.04 -13.41 6.00
N LYS A 63 -16.03 -14.23 7.06
CA LYS A 63 -15.06 -14.09 8.15
C LYS A 63 -13.63 -14.37 7.70
N VAL A 64 -13.42 -15.39 6.86
CA VAL A 64 -12.10 -15.66 6.28
C VAL A 64 -11.59 -14.47 5.45
N VAL A 65 -12.44 -13.88 4.60
CA VAL A 65 -12.06 -12.69 3.80
C VAL A 65 -11.71 -11.50 4.69
N GLN A 66 -12.48 -11.24 5.75
CA GLN A 66 -12.18 -10.17 6.71
C GLN A 66 -10.83 -10.37 7.41
N ILE A 67 -10.52 -11.60 7.84
CA ILE A 67 -9.23 -11.92 8.48
C ILE A 67 -8.07 -11.75 7.49
N LEU A 68 -8.20 -12.24 6.26
CA LEU A 68 -7.17 -12.09 5.23
C LEU A 68 -6.93 -10.62 4.88
N LEU A 69 -7.99 -9.81 4.80
CA LEU A 69 -7.87 -8.36 4.60
C LEU A 69 -7.17 -7.67 5.77
N ALA A 70 -7.54 -8.01 7.01
CA ALA A 70 -6.89 -7.47 8.20
C ALA A 70 -5.38 -7.79 8.22
N LEU A 71 -5.02 -9.04 7.92
CA LEU A 71 -3.62 -9.47 7.81
C LEU A 71 -2.87 -8.74 6.68
N SER A 72 -3.51 -8.60 5.51
CA SER A 72 -2.95 -7.88 4.38
C SER A 72 -2.66 -6.41 4.72
N ILE A 73 -3.59 -5.74 5.39
CA ILE A 73 -3.43 -4.34 5.83
C ILE A 73 -2.29 -4.24 6.85
N TYR A 74 -2.24 -5.15 7.82
CA TYR A 74 -1.18 -5.18 8.82
C TYR A 74 0.22 -5.29 8.20
N VAL A 75 0.42 -6.24 7.28
CA VAL A 75 1.70 -6.42 6.58
C VAL A 75 2.03 -5.21 5.69
N THR A 76 1.04 -4.69 4.97
CA THR A 76 1.23 -3.53 4.08
C THR A 76 1.64 -2.29 4.88
N HIS A 77 1.04 -2.06 6.04
CA HIS A 77 1.37 -0.94 6.91
C HIS A 77 2.82 -1.03 7.43
N ALA A 78 3.26 -2.23 7.84
CA ALA A 78 4.65 -2.45 8.27
C ALA A 78 5.67 -2.09 7.16
N LEU A 79 5.39 -2.49 5.92
CA LEU A 79 6.23 -2.16 4.75
C LEU A 79 6.21 -0.65 4.43
N GLN A 80 5.04 -0.01 4.49
CA GLN A 80 4.91 1.44 4.26
C GLN A 80 5.69 2.25 5.29
N CYS A 81 5.62 1.88 6.57
CA CYS A 81 6.41 2.51 7.63
C CYS A 81 7.92 2.35 7.39
N TYR A 82 8.38 1.15 6.99
CA TYR A 82 9.79 0.94 6.67
C TYR A 82 10.28 1.88 5.57
N VAL A 83 9.54 1.96 4.45
CA VAL A 83 9.89 2.85 3.33
C VAL A 83 9.82 4.32 3.73
N ALA A 84 8.84 4.72 4.54
CA ALA A 84 8.70 6.08 5.04
C ALA A 84 9.90 6.48 5.91
N ILE A 85 10.34 5.59 6.81
CA ILE A 85 11.52 5.80 7.66
C ILE A 85 12.78 5.88 6.82
N ASP A 86 12.95 4.98 5.85
CA ASP A 86 14.10 4.98 4.95
C ASP A 86 14.19 6.29 4.16
N ILE A 87 13.08 6.76 3.57
CA ILE A 87 13.04 8.02 2.85
C ILE A 87 13.31 9.21 3.79
N LEU A 88 12.71 9.23 4.98
CA LEU A 88 12.90 10.31 5.95
C LEU A 88 14.38 10.39 6.39
N TRP A 89 14.99 9.25 6.69
CA TRP A 89 16.38 9.19 7.14
C TRP A 89 17.37 9.45 6.00
N ASN A 90 17.30 8.71 4.89
CA ASN A 90 18.28 8.80 3.82
C ASN A 90 18.13 10.07 2.97
N ARG A 91 16.92 10.57 2.77
CA ARG A 91 16.67 11.68 1.84
C ARG A 91 16.52 13.04 2.51
N TYR A 92 16.02 13.10 3.74
CA TYR A 92 15.77 14.37 4.43
C TYR A 92 16.75 14.66 5.59
N LEU A 93 17.01 13.70 6.48
CA LEU A 93 17.89 13.92 7.63
C LEU A 93 19.37 13.68 7.32
N GLY A 94 19.70 12.63 6.56
CA GLY A 94 21.07 12.23 6.22
C GLY A 94 21.95 13.33 5.62
N PRO A 95 21.49 14.11 4.62
CA PRO A 95 22.27 15.20 4.04
C PRO A 95 22.24 16.51 4.85
N LYS A 96 21.31 16.66 5.81
CA LYS A 96 21.22 17.85 6.68
C LYS A 96 21.94 17.68 8.03
N VAL A 97 22.38 16.47 8.37
CA VAL A 97 23.03 16.15 9.66
C VAL A 97 24.54 16.04 9.47
N LYS A 98 25.30 16.96 10.08
CA LYS A 98 26.78 16.88 10.21
C LYS A 98 27.18 15.59 10.94
N GLU A 99 28.24 14.95 10.44
CA GLU A 99 28.78 13.63 10.83
C GLU A 99 28.87 13.36 12.34
N SER A 100 29.09 14.40 13.15
CA SER A 100 29.20 14.32 14.62
C SER A 100 27.86 14.12 15.37
N ARG A 101 26.69 14.35 14.75
CA ARG A 101 25.36 14.18 15.38
C ARG A 101 24.48 13.07 14.79
N LYS A 102 25.03 12.23 13.90
CA LYS A 102 24.32 11.08 13.30
C LYS A 102 23.72 10.15 14.35
N PHE A 103 24.49 9.80 15.40
CA PHE A 103 24.05 8.92 16.48
C PHE A 103 22.84 9.47 17.28
N ILE A 104 22.80 10.78 17.55
CA ILE A 104 21.70 11.41 18.30
C ILE A 104 20.44 11.54 17.43
N GLY A 105 20.61 11.85 16.14
CA GLY A 105 19.51 11.89 15.19
C GLY A 105 18.82 10.53 15.03
N GLU A 106 19.60 9.45 15.02
CA GLU A 106 19.10 8.08 14.81
C GLU A 106 18.26 7.62 16.00
N TYR A 107 18.71 7.91 17.22
CA TYR A 107 17.96 7.66 18.45
C TYR A 107 16.71 8.56 18.59
N ALA A 108 16.80 9.84 18.24
CA ALA A 108 15.67 10.75 18.32
C ALA A 108 14.56 10.39 17.33
N VAL A 109 14.91 9.98 16.11
CA VAL A 109 13.94 9.52 15.10
C VAL A 109 13.30 8.20 15.53
N ARG A 110 14.08 7.23 16.05
CA ARG A 110 13.54 5.98 16.60
C ARG A 110 12.55 6.22 17.75
N THR A 111 12.87 7.15 18.66
CA THR A 111 12.04 7.47 19.82
C THR A 111 10.80 8.28 19.42
N GLY A 112 10.93 9.20 18.46
CA GLY A 112 9.81 10.00 17.94
C GLY A 112 8.78 9.18 17.15
N ILE A 113 9.22 8.19 16.38
CA ILE A 113 8.33 7.30 15.63
C ILE A 113 7.50 6.40 16.56
N VAL A 114 8.12 5.89 17.63
CA VAL A 114 7.44 5.08 18.65
C VAL A 114 6.47 5.94 19.49
N GLY A 115 6.73 7.24 19.65
CA GLY A 115 5.82 8.14 20.38
C GLY A 115 4.64 8.67 19.57
N ILE A 116 4.71 8.62 18.23
CA ILE A 116 3.63 9.09 17.32
C ILE A 116 2.71 7.94 16.89
N THR A 117 3.20 6.70 16.93
CA THR A 117 2.42 5.48 16.68
C THR A 117 1.75 5.02 17.98
#